data_AF-A0A8J3I8B4-F1
#
_entry.id   AF-A0A8J3I8B4-F1
#
_cell.length_a   1.000
_cell.length_b   1.000
_cell.length_c   1.000
_cell.angle_alpha   90.00
_cell.angle_beta   90.00
_cell.angle_gamma   90.00
#
_symmetry.space_group_name_H-M   'P 1'
#
loop_
_entity.id
_entity.type
_entity.pdbx_description
1 polymer ?
#
loop_
_entity_poly.entity_id
_entity_poly.type
_entity_poly.pdbx_seq_one_letter_code
_entity_poly.pdbx_strand_id
1 'polypeptide(L)'
;MDGKLVRTYREQDDNTIALLATGDVFQIRLTGNPTTGYRWHLINWDHSILQRMRDEFQTPGTLSPGTGGEHVWEFVVRAPGQCLLQLAYRRRWGATIPTKSFSLHISAT
;
A
#
# COMPACT_ATOMS: atom_id res chain seq x y z
N MET A 1 -5.40 6.95 19.59
CA MET A 1 -4.75 5.66 19.83
C MET A 1 -3.79 5.48 18.68
N ASP A 2 -2.52 5.81 18.88
CA ASP A 2 -1.49 5.66 17.86
C ASP A 2 -0.94 4.24 18.01
N GLY A 3 -1.44 3.32 17.19
CA GLY A 3 -0.94 1.95 17.16
C GLY A 3 0.55 1.93 16.81
N LYS A 4 1.29 0.94 17.32
CA LYS A 4 2.71 0.82 17.04
C LYS A 4 2.89 0.42 15.58
N LEU A 5 3.72 1.16 14.83
CA LEU A 5 4.18 0.70 13.51
C LEU A 5 5.01 -0.58 13.71
N VAL A 6 4.47 -1.72 13.29
CA VAL A 6 5.11 -3.03 13.48
C VAL A 6 5.91 -3.49 12.27
N ARG A 7 5.49 -3.11 11.05
CA ARG A 7 6.15 -3.55 9.82
C ARG A 7 5.91 -2.61 8.64
N THR A 8 6.88 -2.59 7.73
CA THR A 8 6.76 -2.01 6.40
C THR A 8 6.89 -3.13 5.37
N TYR A 9 5.95 -3.21 4.44
CA TYR A 9 5.94 -4.12 3.30
C TYR A 9 6.31 -3.37 2.03
N ARG A 10 7.08 -4.03 1.17
CA ARG A 10 7.64 -3.47 -0.08
C ARG A 10 7.45 -4.47 -1.21
N GLU A 11 7.92 -4.15 -2.41
CA GLU A 11 7.78 -5.00 -3.59
C GLU A 11 8.27 -6.45 -3.37
N GLN A 12 9.33 -6.65 -2.60
CA GLN A 12 9.83 -8.00 -2.29
C GLN A 12 8.87 -8.84 -1.42
N ASP A 13 7.89 -8.21 -0.77
CA ASP A 13 6.88 -8.87 0.05
C ASP A 13 5.59 -9.19 -0.74
N ASP A 14 5.59 -9.05 -2.07
CA ASP A 14 4.43 -9.36 -2.90
C ASP A 14 3.99 -10.82 -2.74
N ASN A 15 2.68 -11.03 -2.64
CA ASN A 15 2.00 -12.30 -2.37
C ASN A 15 2.40 -13.00 -1.05
N THR A 16 2.98 -12.27 -0.09
CA THR A 16 3.28 -12.83 1.23
C THR A 16 2.09 -12.74 2.18
N ILE A 17 2.21 -13.41 3.33
CA ILE A 17 1.26 -13.34 4.44
C ILE A 17 1.80 -12.41 5.53
N ALA A 18 0.96 -11.46 5.95
CA ALA A 18 1.15 -10.60 7.10
C ALA A 18 0.37 -11.15 8.30
N LEU A 19 1.09 -11.58 9.34
CA LEU A 19 0.51 -11.92 10.63
C LEU A 19 0.52 -10.66 11.50
N LEU A 20 -0.66 -10.16 11.87
CA LEU A 20 -0.82 -8.89 12.59
C LEU A 20 -1.82 -9.04 13.74
N ALA A 21 -1.72 -8.20 14.74
CA ALA A 21 -2.68 -8.11 15.84
C ALA A 21 -3.60 -6.88 15.69
N THR A 22 -4.79 -6.95 16.28
CA THR A 22 -5.65 -5.76 16.41
C THR A 22 -4.91 -4.63 17.13
N GLY A 23 -4.93 -3.44 16.53
CA GLY A 23 -4.17 -2.26 16.98
C GLY A 23 -2.80 -2.10 16.32
N ASP A 24 -2.26 -3.11 15.64
CA ASP A 24 -1.02 -2.98 14.88
C ASP A 24 -1.19 -1.97 13.74
N VAL A 25 -0.14 -1.18 13.54
CA VAL A 25 -0.01 -0.32 12.37
C VAL A 25 1.04 -0.91 11.43
N PHE A 26 0.75 -0.98 10.13
CA PHE A 26 1.73 -1.37 9.13
C PHE A 26 1.72 -0.41 7.94
N GLN A 27 2.84 -0.37 7.23
CA GLN A 27 2.99 0.43 6.02
C GLN A 27 3.15 -0.44 4.78
N ILE A 28 2.68 0.06 3.65
CA ILE A 28 3.05 -0.43 2.32
C ILE A 28 3.79 0.72 1.63
N ARG A 29 5.01 0.45 1.16
CA ARG A 29 5.84 1.41 0.44
C ARG A 29 6.23 0.83 -0.91
N LEU A 30 5.68 1.41 -1.99
CA LEU A 30 5.92 0.92 -3.35
C LEU A 30 6.49 2.02 -4.23
N THR A 31 7.57 1.70 -4.94
CA THR A 31 8.25 2.59 -5.88
C THR A 31 7.32 2.99 -7.01
N GLY A 32 7.25 4.29 -7.30
CA GLY A 32 6.48 4.87 -8.38
C GLY A 32 7.21 6.04 -9.04
N ASN A 33 6.77 6.38 -10.24
CA ASN A 33 7.23 7.58 -10.94
C ASN A 33 6.03 8.34 -11.52
N PRO A 34 5.48 9.34 -10.80
CA PRO A 34 4.27 10.05 -11.20
C PRO A 34 4.49 10.89 -12.47
N THR A 35 5.74 11.21 -12.86
CA THR A 35 6.03 11.98 -14.07
C THR A 35 5.71 11.19 -15.35
N THR A 36 5.52 9.88 -15.26
CA THR A 36 5.13 8.99 -16.38
C THR A 36 3.60 8.88 -16.57
N GLY A 37 2.83 9.49 -15.67
CA GLY A 37 1.37 9.37 -15.60
C GLY A 37 0.86 8.10 -14.90
N TYR A 38 1.75 7.18 -14.51
CA TYR A 38 1.40 6.00 -13.72
C TYR A 38 1.39 6.31 -12.23
N ARG A 39 0.44 5.71 -11.51
CA ARG A 39 0.35 5.75 -10.05
C ARG A 39 -0.10 4.40 -9.54
N TRP A 40 0.19 4.12 -8.29
CA TRP A 40 -0.37 2.97 -7.60
C TRP A 40 -1.77 3.33 -7.10
N HIS A 41 -2.66 2.35 -7.15
CA HIS A 41 -4.05 2.47 -6.72
C HIS A 41 -4.37 1.30 -5.82
N LEU A 42 -5.03 1.55 -4.68
CA LEU A 42 -5.66 0.48 -3.92
C LEU A 42 -6.85 -0.07 -4.71
N ILE A 43 -6.85 -1.38 -4.93
CA ILE A 43 -7.85 -2.09 -5.74
C ILE A 43 -8.81 -2.87 -4.86
N ASN A 44 -8.29 -3.48 -3.79
CA ASN A 44 -9.09 -4.28 -2.87
C ASN A 44 -8.50 -4.18 -1.46
N TRP A 45 -9.35 -3.99 -0.46
CA TRP A 45 -9.03 -4.19 0.95
C TRP A 45 -10.33 -4.27 1.75
N ASP A 46 -10.26 -4.89 2.93
CA ASP A 46 -11.41 -5.01 3.82
C ASP A 46 -11.41 -3.88 4.85
N HIS A 47 -12.39 -2.98 4.75
CA HIS A 47 -12.56 -1.85 5.67
C HIS A 47 -13.03 -2.23 7.07
N SER A 48 -13.57 -3.44 7.24
CA SER A 48 -13.98 -3.96 8.56
C SER A 48 -12.77 -4.42 9.38
N ILE A 49 -11.72 -4.90 8.70
CA ILE A 49 -10.46 -5.37 9.31
C ILE A 49 -9.41 -4.26 9.33
N LEU A 50 -9.29 -3.47 8.26
CA LEU A 50 -8.24 -2.47 8.08
C LEU A 50 -8.82 -1.07 7.94
N GLN A 51 -8.21 -0.11 8.61
CA GLN A 51 -8.41 1.31 8.33
C GLN A 51 -7.14 1.93 7.78
N ARG A 52 -7.27 2.57 6.62
CA ARG A 52 -6.21 3.40 6.05
C ARG A 52 -6.06 4.70 6.84
N MET A 53 -4.89 4.92 7.41
CA MET A 53 -4.48 6.12 8.16
C MET A 53 -3.77 7.12 7.26
N ARG A 54 -3.00 6.66 6.27
CA ARG A 54 -2.22 7.50 5.36
C ARG A 54 -2.27 6.98 3.93
N ASP A 55 -2.21 7.90 2.97
CA ASP A 55 -2.11 7.65 1.53
C ASP A 55 -1.43 8.85 0.89
N GLU A 56 -0.14 8.72 0.57
CA GLU A 56 0.61 9.82 -0.04
C GLU A 56 1.77 9.33 -0.91
N PHE A 57 2.26 10.23 -1.76
CA PHE A 57 3.46 9.99 -2.53
C PHE A 57 4.63 10.79 -1.94
N GLN A 58 5.71 10.10 -1.57
CA GLN A 58 6.93 10.66 -1.00
C GLN A 58 8.06 10.66 -2.04
N THR A 59 8.77 11.78 -2.19
CA THR A 59 10.00 11.86 -2.98
C THR A 59 11.21 12.12 -2.08
N PRO A 60 12.40 11.60 -2.42
CA PRO A 60 13.62 11.83 -1.63
C PRO A 60 14.14 13.28 -1.72
N GLY A 61 13.44 14.18 -2.40
CA GLY A 61 13.75 15.59 -2.58
C GLY A 61 12.66 16.30 -3.39
N THR A 62 13.00 17.42 -4.02
CA THR A 62 12.07 18.18 -4.89
C THR A 62 11.62 17.34 -6.08
N LEU A 63 10.32 17.37 -6.39
CA LEU A 63 9.75 16.76 -7.59
C LEU A 63 10.30 17.44 -8.85
N SER A 64 11.32 16.84 -9.45
CA SER A 64 11.83 17.18 -10.77
C SER A 64 11.39 16.14 -11.80
N PRO A 65 11.27 16.50 -13.10
CA PRO A 65 11.03 15.52 -14.16
C PRO A 65 12.04 14.37 -14.10
N GLY A 66 11.56 13.12 -14.07
CA GLY A 66 12.41 11.92 -13.97
C GLY A 66 12.71 11.47 -12.53
N THR A 67 12.40 12.27 -11.51
CA THR A 67 12.55 11.87 -10.11
C THR A 67 11.42 10.93 -9.70
N GLY A 68 11.77 9.67 -9.44
CA GLY A 68 10.89 8.69 -8.81
C GLY A 68 10.69 8.95 -7.32
N GLY A 69 9.85 8.14 -6.70
CA GLY A 69 9.56 8.18 -5.27
C GLY A 69 8.83 6.91 -4.83
N GLU A 70 8.23 6.97 -3.66
CA GLU A 70 7.44 5.86 -3.10
C GLU A 70 6.01 6.34 -2.84
N HIS A 71 5.03 5.53 -3.22
CA HIS A 71 3.68 5.67 -2.71
C HIS A 71 3.60 4.92 -1.39
N VAL A 72 3.21 5.63 -0.34
CA VAL A 72 3.15 5.15 1.04
C VAL A 72 1.70 5.09 1.49
N TRP A 73 1.27 3.91 1.91
CA TRP A 73 0.06 3.73 2.70
C TRP A 73 0.41 3.33 4.12
N GLU A 74 -0.41 3.79 5.05
CA GLU A 74 -0.39 3.32 6.43
C GLU A 74 -1.77 2.78 6.78
N PHE A 75 -1.80 1.61 7.40
CA PHE A 75 -3.02 0.95 7.83
C PHE A 75 -2.93 0.60 9.31
N VAL A 76 -4.04 0.73 10.02
CA VAL A 76 -4.24 0.16 11.36
C VAL A 76 -5.20 -1.03 11.27
N VAL A 77 -4.87 -2.11 11.95
CA VAL A 77 -5.76 -3.28 12.10
C VAL A 77 -6.82 -2.95 13.16
N ARG A 78 -8.09 -2.98 12.79
CA ARG A 78 -9.23 -2.63 13.66
C ARG A 78 -10.01 -3.83 14.19
N ALA A 79 -9.94 -4.96 13.49
CA ALA A 79 -10.64 -6.18 13.87
C ALA A 79 -9.83 -7.41 13.44
N PRO A 80 -10.00 -8.55 14.12
CA PRO A 80 -9.46 -9.83 13.68
C PRO A 80 -10.14 -10.31 12.39
N GLY A 81 -9.45 -11.15 11.62
CA GLY A 81 -9.97 -11.72 10.38
C GLY A 81 -8.89 -11.90 9.31
N GLN A 82 -9.31 -12.37 8.14
CA GLN A 82 -8.43 -12.54 6.99
C GLN A 82 -8.93 -11.72 5.81
N CYS A 83 -8.04 -11.00 5.15
CA CYS A 83 -8.37 -10.29 3.92
C CYS A 83 -7.20 -10.23 2.95
N LEU A 84 -7.51 -9.96 1.69
CA LEU A 84 -6.52 -9.69 0.66
C LEU A 84 -6.47 -8.18 0.40
N LEU A 85 -5.30 -7.59 0.59
CA LEU A 85 -5.02 -6.21 0.21
C LEU A 85 -4.33 -6.20 -1.16
N GLN A 86 -4.89 -5.51 -2.14
CA GLN A 86 -4.35 -5.45 -3.50
C GLN A 86 -4.13 -4.02 -3.97
N LEU A 87 -3.01 -3.78 -4.63
CA LEU A 87 -2.69 -2.55 -5.33
C LEU A 87 -2.31 -2.82 -6.78
N ALA A 88 -2.58 -1.85 -7.65
CA ALA A 88 -2.20 -1.90 -9.06
C ALA A 88 -1.53 -0.60 -9.51
N TYR A 89 -0.42 -0.71 -10.24
CA TYR A 89 0.29 0.40 -10.84
C TYR A 89 -0.23 0.64 -12.27
N ARG A 90 -1.01 1.70 -12.45
CA ARG A 90 -1.67 2.03 -13.72
C ARG A 90 -1.91 3.53 -13.89
N ARG A 91 -2.21 3.95 -15.13
CA ARG A 91 -2.65 5.32 -15.39
C ARG A 91 -4.08 5.52 -14.89
N ARG A 92 -4.41 6.74 -14.47
CA ARG A 92 -5.78 7.08 -14.00
C ARG A 92 -6.81 7.15 -15.14
N TRP A 93 -6.36 7.30 -16.38
CA TRP A 93 -7.20 7.43 -17.58
C TRP A 93 -6.98 6.25 -18.53
N GLY A 94 -8.06 5.80 -19.14
CA GLY A 94 -8.07 4.66 -20.08
C GLY A 94 -8.12 3.30 -19.37
N ALA A 95 -8.70 2.30 -20.03
CA ALA A 95 -8.66 0.91 -19.59
C ALA A 95 -7.24 0.35 -19.78
N THR A 96 -6.31 0.73 -18.91
CA THR A 96 -4.92 0.26 -18.97
C THR A 96 -4.74 -0.96 -18.07
N ILE A 97 -4.21 -2.03 -18.64
CA ILE A 97 -3.70 -3.19 -17.91
C ILE A 97 -2.63 -2.68 -16.93
N PRO A 98 -2.69 -3.05 -15.63
CA PRO A 98 -1.65 -2.68 -14.68
C PRO A 98 -0.28 -3.17 -15.15
N THR A 99 0.73 -2.31 -15.06
CA THR A 99 2.12 -2.70 -15.40
C THR A 99 2.84 -3.33 -14.22
N LYS A 100 2.31 -3.14 -13.00
CA LYS A 100 2.70 -3.83 -11.77
C LYS A 100 1.47 -4.06 -10.90
N SER A 101 1.54 -5.08 -10.06
CA SER A 101 0.59 -5.35 -8.99
C SER A 101 1.33 -5.63 -7.69
N PHE A 102 0.64 -5.48 -6.58
CA PHE A 102 1.10 -5.90 -5.27
C PHE A 102 -0.07 -6.48 -4.49
N SER A 103 0.11 -7.64 -3.89
CA SER A 103 -0.88 -8.33 -3.07
C SER A 103 -0.27 -8.67 -1.71
N LEU A 104 -1.02 -8.46 -0.64
CA LEU A 104 -0.65 -8.85 0.71
C LEU A 104 -1.81 -9.56 1.38
N HIS A 105 -1.59 -10.80 1.81
CA HIS A 105 -2.58 -11.58 2.54
C HIS A 105 -2.49 -11.22 4.02
N ILE A 106 -3.52 -10.60 4.56
CA ILE A 106 -3.58 -10.25 5.98
C ILE A 106 -4.23 -11.39 6.76
N SER A 107 -3.61 -11.80 7.85
CA SER A 107 -4.21 -12.63 8.90
C SER A 107 -4.08 -11.89 10.22
N ALA A 108 -5.18 -11.29 10.66
CA ALA A 108 -5.29 -10.49 11.87
C ALA A 108 -5.91 -11.30 13.03
N THR A 109 -5.30 -11.21 14.22
CA THR A 109 -5.80 -11.82 15.46
C THR A 109 -6.14 -10.82 16.54
#